data_AF-A0A940RH15-F1
#
_entry.id   AF-A0A940RH15-F1
#
_cell.length_a   1.000
_cell.length_b   1.000
_cell.length_c   1.000
_cell.angle_alpha   90.00
_cell.angle_beta   90.00
_cell.angle_gamma   90.00
#
_symmetry.space_group_name_H-M   'P 1'
#
loop_
_entity.id
_entity.type
_entity.pdbx_description
1 polymer ?
#
loop_
_entity_poly.entity_id
_entity_poly.type
_entity_poly.pdbx_seq_one_letter_code
_entity_poly.pdbx_strand_id
1 'polypeptide(L)'
;MRALAVAGALAMTLCASADASELRGPARFCGYSPIIDLLPGEKITTLEGGIHGGSFRWEGAFGSLNVRGIGWAGRPDGEIVEPPTDTKAGRFAQRKVNGRYEVAIWNGSHGAAYFNSARPLTARQIEAIKRVSLFEEGQTPSDCSLRTVFSWD
;
A
#
# COMPACT_ATOMS: atom_id res chain seq x y z
N MET A 1 -35.69 55.99 10.13
CA MET A 1 -34.43 55.49 10.72
C MET A 1 -34.23 54.06 10.22
N ARG A 2 -33.18 53.80 9.43
CA ARG A 2 -32.96 52.53 8.70
C ARG A 2 -32.29 51.51 9.60
N ALA A 3 -32.87 50.31 9.70
CA ALA A 3 -32.28 49.16 10.38
C ALA A 3 -31.18 48.53 9.50
N LEU A 4 -30.00 48.34 10.08
CA LEU A 4 -28.92 47.53 9.49
C LEU A 4 -29.14 46.07 9.88
N ALA A 5 -29.41 45.22 8.90
CA ALA A 5 -29.35 43.77 9.04
C ALA A 5 -27.96 43.30 8.56
N VAL A 6 -27.13 42.82 9.47
CA VAL A 6 -25.85 42.16 9.16
C VAL A 6 -26.15 40.67 8.96
N ALA A 7 -26.14 40.21 7.71
CA ALA A 7 -26.22 38.80 7.38
C ALA A 7 -24.80 38.20 7.35
N GLY A 8 -24.50 37.36 8.34
CA GLY A 8 -23.27 36.58 8.38
C GLY A 8 -23.34 35.42 7.38
N ALA A 9 -22.33 35.32 6.50
CA ALA A 9 -22.17 34.18 5.60
C ALA A 9 -21.37 33.08 6.33
N LEU A 10 -22.03 31.97 6.65
CA LEU A 10 -21.38 30.74 7.12
C LEU A 10 -20.77 30.03 5.90
N ALA A 11 -19.45 30.03 5.78
CA ALA A 11 -18.74 29.23 4.78
C ALA A 11 -18.73 27.76 5.23
N MET A 12 -19.57 26.92 4.62
CA MET A 12 -19.50 25.47 4.78
C MET A 12 -18.36 24.92 3.93
N THR A 13 -17.23 24.61 4.56
CA THR A 13 -16.13 23.85 3.96
C THR A 13 -16.59 22.40 3.73
N LEU A 14 -16.88 22.08 2.47
CA LEU A 14 -17.09 20.71 2.00
C LEU A 14 -15.75 19.96 2.04
N CYS A 15 -15.52 19.17 3.09
CA CYS A 15 -14.50 18.12 3.05
C CYS A 15 -14.97 17.03 2.09
N ALA A 16 -14.51 17.09 0.83
CA ALA A 16 -14.69 15.97 -0.09
C ALA A 16 -13.90 14.77 0.47
N SER A 17 -14.63 13.74 0.91
CA SER A 17 -14.02 12.45 1.21
C SER A 17 -13.46 11.89 -0.09
N ALA A 18 -12.14 11.70 -0.19
CA ALA A 18 -11.55 11.01 -1.33
C ALA A 18 -12.07 9.57 -1.33
N ASP A 19 -12.94 9.24 -2.28
CA ASP A 19 -13.47 7.89 -2.42
C ASP A 19 -12.33 6.90 -2.67
N ALA A 20 -12.28 5.85 -1.84
CA ALA A 20 -11.34 4.76 -2.00
C ALA A 20 -11.57 4.10 -3.37
N SER A 21 -10.57 4.18 -4.26
CA SER A 21 -10.65 3.55 -5.58
C SER A 21 -10.47 2.04 -5.46
N GLU A 22 -11.41 1.27 -6.00
CA GLU A 22 -11.28 -0.19 -6.13
C GLU A 22 -10.60 -0.57 -7.45
N LEU A 23 -9.51 -1.32 -7.37
CA LEU A 23 -8.74 -1.83 -8.50
C LEU A 23 -8.83 -3.35 -8.50
N ARG A 24 -9.25 -3.97 -9.61
CA ARG A 24 -9.57 -5.41 -9.67
C ARG A 24 -8.67 -6.14 -10.66
N GLY A 25 -8.25 -7.35 -10.29
CA GLY A 25 -7.55 -8.25 -11.18
C GLY A 25 -8.49 -8.94 -12.19
N PRO A 26 -7.94 -9.56 -13.25
CA PRO A 26 -6.51 -9.75 -13.49
C PRO A 26 -5.85 -8.52 -14.14
N ALA A 27 -4.81 -7.98 -13.50
CA ALA A 27 -4.03 -6.86 -14.01
C ALA A 27 -2.80 -6.59 -13.11
N ARG A 28 -1.75 -6.01 -13.69
CA ARG A 28 -0.59 -5.55 -12.91
C ARG A 28 -0.89 -4.23 -12.23
N PHE A 29 -0.83 -4.25 -10.90
CA PHE A 29 -0.86 -3.07 -10.05
C PHE A 29 0.56 -2.59 -9.73
N CYS A 30 0.78 -1.29 -9.89
CA CYS A 30 2.00 -0.62 -9.44
C CYS A 30 1.59 0.63 -8.66
N GLY A 31 1.84 0.63 -7.36
CA GLY A 31 1.47 1.75 -6.51
C GLY A 31 2.16 1.67 -5.16
N TYR A 32 2.62 2.82 -4.68
CA TYR A 32 3.26 2.98 -3.38
C TYR A 32 4.49 2.07 -3.14
N SER A 33 5.26 1.69 -4.17
CA SER A 33 6.36 0.68 -4.16
C SER A 33 5.96 -0.77 -4.50
N PRO A 34 4.90 -1.38 -3.95
CA PRO A 34 4.46 -2.70 -4.40
C PRO A 34 4.12 -2.79 -5.89
N ILE A 35 4.64 -3.84 -6.52
CA ILE A 35 4.20 -4.37 -7.81
C ILE A 35 3.50 -5.70 -7.55
N ILE A 36 2.22 -5.78 -7.92
CA ILE A 36 1.38 -6.96 -7.69
C ILE A 36 0.67 -7.31 -9.00
N ASP A 37 0.95 -8.50 -9.51
CA ASP A 37 0.13 -9.09 -10.57
C ASP A 37 -1.13 -9.68 -9.92
N LEU A 38 -2.20 -8.88 -9.93
CA LEU A 38 -3.48 -9.29 -9.34
C LEU A 38 -4.04 -10.46 -10.14
N LEU A 39 -4.41 -11.52 -9.44
CA LEU A 39 -5.08 -12.69 -10.02
C LEU A 39 -6.59 -12.45 -10.18
N PRO A 40 -7.31 -13.28 -10.96
CA PRO A 40 -8.77 -13.23 -10.99
C PRO A 40 -9.37 -13.36 -9.58
N GLY A 41 -10.27 -12.44 -9.24
CA GLY A 41 -10.89 -12.37 -7.91
C GLY A 41 -10.07 -11.62 -6.85
N GLU A 42 -8.86 -11.16 -7.17
CA GLU A 42 -8.11 -10.25 -6.30
C GLU A 42 -8.51 -8.79 -6.52
N LYS A 43 -8.45 -8.01 -5.44
CA LYS A 43 -8.82 -6.59 -5.44
C LYS A 43 -7.92 -5.78 -4.51
N ILE A 44 -7.60 -4.57 -4.92
CA ILE A 44 -6.98 -3.53 -4.12
C ILE A 44 -8.01 -2.44 -3.86
N THR A 45 -8.18 -2.04 -2.61
CA THR A 45 -8.93 -0.83 -2.22
C THR A 45 -7.92 0.16 -1.68
N THR A 46 -7.69 1.27 -2.37
CA THR A 46 -6.76 2.30 -1.90
C THR A 46 -7.30 2.94 -0.62
N LEU A 47 -6.42 3.28 0.33
CA LEU A 47 -6.81 3.86 1.61
C LEU A 47 -6.26 5.28 1.73
N GLU A 48 -4.95 5.39 1.94
CA GLU A 48 -4.25 6.67 2.10
C GLU A 48 -3.03 6.72 1.18
N GLY A 49 -2.63 7.91 0.76
CA GLY A 49 -1.45 8.13 -0.08
C GLY A 49 -0.71 9.40 0.34
N GLY A 50 0.59 9.41 0.13
CA GLY A 50 1.47 10.56 0.32
C GLY A 50 2.66 10.49 -0.63
N ILE A 51 3.58 11.46 -0.52
CA ILE A 51 4.66 11.66 -1.50
C ILE A 51 5.52 10.39 -1.66
N HIS A 52 5.98 9.77 -0.58
CA HIS A 52 6.90 8.63 -0.65
C HIS A 52 6.23 7.25 -0.60
N GLY A 53 4.89 7.18 -0.52
CA GLY A 53 4.22 5.91 -0.29
C GLY A 53 2.73 6.04 0.05
N GLY A 54 2.16 4.96 0.54
CA GLY A 54 0.73 4.91 0.83
C GLY A 54 0.28 3.56 1.31
N SER A 55 -1.03 3.41 1.46
CA SER A 55 -1.66 2.21 1.98
C SER A 55 -2.88 1.80 1.18
N PHE A 56 -3.11 0.50 1.18
CA PHE A 56 -4.25 -0.12 0.53
C PHE A 56 -4.63 -1.42 1.24
N ARG A 57 -5.88 -1.84 1.08
CA ARG A 57 -6.32 -3.17 1.45
C ARG A 57 -6.26 -4.08 0.24
N TRP A 58 -5.56 -5.20 0.35
CA TRP A 58 -5.48 -6.24 -0.67
C TRP A 58 -6.29 -7.46 -0.26
N GLU A 59 -7.19 -7.88 -1.13
CA GLU A 59 -8.18 -8.93 -0.87
C GLU A 59 -8.14 -9.98 -1.98
N GLY A 60 -8.38 -11.24 -1.63
CA GLY A 60 -8.45 -12.37 -2.55
C GLY A 60 -8.81 -13.67 -1.84
N ALA A 61 -8.61 -14.82 -2.50
CA ALA A 61 -8.87 -16.14 -1.91
C ALA A 61 -7.96 -16.46 -0.70
N PHE A 62 -6.86 -15.73 -0.53
CA PHE A 62 -5.98 -15.82 0.65
C PHE A 62 -6.52 -15.05 1.87
N GLY A 63 -7.64 -14.32 1.72
CA GLY A 63 -8.19 -13.44 2.75
C GLY A 63 -7.90 -11.96 2.46
N SER A 64 -7.59 -11.19 3.50
CA SER A 64 -7.33 -9.76 3.39
C SER A 64 -6.05 -9.36 4.13
N LEU A 65 -5.30 -8.41 3.55
CA LEU A 65 -4.11 -7.79 4.11
C LEU A 65 -4.24 -6.28 4.00
N ASN A 66 -3.88 -5.55 5.06
CA ASN A 66 -3.60 -4.11 4.91
C ASN A 66 -2.13 -3.97 4.56
N VAL A 67 -1.86 -3.26 3.49
CA VAL A 67 -0.53 -3.10 2.93
C VAL A 67 -0.16 -1.63 3.03
N ARG A 68 1.04 -1.37 3.55
CA ARG A 68 1.67 -0.06 3.47
C ARG A 68 2.94 -0.20 2.66
N GLY A 69 3.03 0.52 1.55
CA GLY A 69 4.20 0.54 0.69
C GLY A 69 4.92 1.88 0.78
N ILE A 70 6.25 1.85 0.64
CA ILE A 70 7.11 3.03 0.70
C ILE A 70 8.24 2.87 -0.32
N GLY A 71 8.39 3.83 -1.23
CA GLY A 71 9.42 3.85 -2.27
C GLY A 71 10.77 4.43 -1.81
N TRP A 72 10.77 5.12 -0.67
CA TRP A 72 11.96 5.68 -0.02
C TRP A 72 12.01 5.29 1.47
N ALA A 73 12.26 4.02 1.74
CA ALA A 73 12.36 3.46 3.08
C ALA A 73 13.78 3.00 3.41
N GLY A 74 14.14 3.08 4.69
CA GLY A 74 15.25 2.30 5.22
C GLY A 74 14.91 0.81 5.32
N ARG A 75 15.93 -0.02 5.58
CA ARG A 75 15.77 -1.45 5.86
C ARG A 75 14.76 -1.66 7.02
N PRO A 76 13.74 -2.52 6.86
CA PRO A 76 12.83 -2.85 7.96
C PRO A 76 13.55 -3.45 9.18
N ASP A 77 12.99 -3.23 10.36
CA ASP A 77 13.48 -3.85 11.58
C ASP A 77 13.12 -5.34 11.65
N GLY A 78 13.93 -6.09 12.39
CA GLY A 78 13.70 -7.51 12.70
C GLY A 78 14.61 -8.47 11.95
N GLU A 79 14.31 -9.76 12.13
CA GLU A 79 15.04 -10.87 11.53
C GLU A 79 14.63 -11.05 10.07
N ILE A 80 15.62 -11.17 9.19
CA ILE A 80 15.42 -11.56 7.80
C ILE A 80 15.38 -13.08 7.74
N VAL A 81 14.27 -13.63 7.25
CA VAL A 81 14.10 -15.09 7.08
C VAL A 81 14.37 -15.53 5.64
N GLU A 82 14.24 -14.61 4.69
CA GLU A 82 14.62 -14.81 3.28
C GLU A 82 15.38 -13.54 2.83
N PRO A 83 16.69 -13.61 2.52
CA PRO A 83 17.44 -12.44 2.09
C PRO A 83 16.99 -11.95 0.69
N PRO A 84 17.11 -10.64 0.42
CA PRO A 84 16.83 -10.11 -0.91
C PRO A 84 17.82 -10.66 -1.95
N THR A 85 17.35 -10.76 -3.19
CA THR A 85 18.17 -11.03 -4.38
C THR A 85 17.83 -10.01 -5.46
N ASP A 86 18.59 -9.99 -6.55
CA ASP A 86 18.39 -9.07 -7.68
C ASP A 86 16.97 -9.12 -8.29
N THR A 87 16.23 -10.21 -8.05
CA THR A 87 14.88 -10.44 -8.63
C THR A 87 13.80 -10.62 -7.58
N LYS A 88 14.14 -10.65 -6.29
CA LYS A 88 13.19 -10.92 -5.20
C LYS A 88 13.45 -10.05 -3.99
N ALA A 89 12.38 -9.44 -3.48
CA ALA A 89 12.44 -8.76 -2.19
C ALA A 89 12.76 -9.76 -1.08
N GLY A 90 13.61 -9.36 -0.15
CA GLY A 90 13.84 -10.10 1.08
C GLY A 90 12.63 -10.01 1.99
N ARG A 91 12.39 -11.05 2.79
CA ARG A 91 11.25 -11.16 3.70
C ARG A 91 11.71 -11.25 5.14
N PHE A 92 11.03 -10.51 6.00
CA PHE A 92 11.27 -10.50 7.43
C PHE A 92 10.37 -11.50 8.15
N ALA A 93 10.82 -11.98 9.31
CA ALA A 93 10.01 -12.78 10.21
C ALA A 93 8.73 -12.02 10.61
N GLN A 94 7.64 -12.75 10.80
CA GLN A 94 6.42 -12.15 11.32
C GLN A 94 6.65 -11.64 12.74
N ARG A 95 6.17 -10.42 13.01
CA ARG A 95 6.20 -9.81 14.34
C ARG A 95 4.85 -9.21 14.72
N LYS A 96 4.71 -8.81 15.99
CA LYS A 96 3.54 -8.07 16.46
C LYS A 96 3.90 -6.60 16.64
N VAL A 97 3.19 -5.70 15.96
CA VAL A 97 3.39 -4.24 15.99
C VAL A 97 2.04 -3.59 16.23
N ASN A 98 1.93 -2.72 17.24
CA ASN A 98 0.70 -2.00 17.58
C ASN A 98 -0.55 -2.91 17.65
N GLY A 99 -0.39 -4.11 18.24
CA GLY A 99 -1.46 -5.09 18.39
C GLY A 99 -1.77 -5.93 17.14
N ARG A 100 -1.12 -5.67 15.98
CA ARG A 100 -1.34 -6.39 14.71
C ARG A 100 -0.15 -7.27 14.37
N TYR A 101 -0.40 -8.32 13.59
CA TYR A 101 0.67 -9.16 13.03
C TYR A 101 1.14 -8.53 11.73
N GLU A 102 2.45 -8.40 11.57
CA GLU A 102 3.10 -7.74 10.44
C GLU A 102 4.21 -8.62 9.88
N VAL A 103 4.30 -8.68 8.55
CA VAL A 103 5.46 -9.14 7.78
C VAL A 103 5.90 -8.00 6.88
N ALA A 104 7.20 -7.74 6.83
CA ALA A 104 7.79 -6.77 5.93
C ALA A 104 8.54 -7.48 4.79
N ILE A 105 8.58 -6.82 3.62
CA ILE A 105 9.51 -7.15 2.54
C ILE A 105 10.32 -5.92 2.16
N TRP A 106 11.53 -6.14 1.64
CA TRP A 106 12.49 -5.08 1.30
C TRP A 106 13.30 -5.46 0.06
N ASN A 107 13.48 -4.53 -0.88
CA ASN A 107 14.20 -4.81 -2.13
C ASN A 107 15.73 -4.85 -1.99
N GLY A 108 16.29 -4.65 -0.79
CA GLY A 108 17.73 -4.54 -0.60
C GLY A 108 18.28 -3.11 -0.73
N SER A 109 17.41 -2.13 -1.01
CA SER A 109 17.75 -0.73 -1.25
C SER A 109 16.71 0.17 -0.56
N HIS A 110 15.81 0.86 -1.28
CA HIS A 110 14.89 1.83 -0.70
C HIS A 110 13.40 1.45 -0.80
N GLY A 111 13.06 0.36 -1.50
CA GLY A 111 11.68 -0.13 -1.59
C GLY A 111 11.33 -1.02 -0.40
N ALA A 112 10.23 -0.73 0.30
CA ALA A 112 9.71 -1.60 1.35
C ALA A 112 8.18 -1.68 1.35
N ALA A 113 7.65 -2.83 1.77
CA ALA A 113 6.22 -2.99 2.01
C ALA A 113 5.94 -3.78 3.29
N TYR A 114 4.88 -3.39 3.99
CA TYR A 114 4.46 -3.93 5.28
C TYR A 114 3.05 -4.48 5.16
N PHE A 115 2.88 -5.76 5.42
CA PHE A 115 1.62 -6.48 5.31
C PHE A 115 1.13 -6.83 6.71
N ASN A 116 -0.06 -6.34 7.08
CA ASN A 116 -0.59 -6.55 8.41
C ASN A 116 -2.02 -7.09 8.44
N SER A 117 -2.30 -7.84 9.51
CA SER A 117 -3.58 -8.47 9.81
C SER A 117 -3.85 -8.43 11.32
N ALA A 118 -5.12 -8.52 11.71
CA ALA A 118 -5.51 -8.61 13.12
C ALA A 118 -5.15 -9.97 13.75
N ARG A 119 -5.02 -11.01 12.92
CA ARG A 119 -4.62 -12.38 13.32
C ARG A 119 -3.26 -12.71 12.71
N PRO A 120 -2.55 -13.74 13.23
CA PRO A 120 -1.34 -14.24 12.58
C PRO A 120 -1.57 -14.46 11.08
N LEU A 121 -0.60 -14.04 10.27
CA LEU A 121 -0.66 -14.22 8.83
C LEU A 121 -0.60 -15.73 8.53
N THR A 122 -1.54 -16.17 7.72
CA THR A 122 -1.66 -17.57 7.30
C THR A 122 -0.64 -17.90 6.23
N ALA A 123 -0.35 -19.19 6.04
CA ALA A 123 0.52 -19.64 4.95
C ALA A 123 0.06 -19.11 3.57
N ARG A 124 -1.25 -19.04 3.31
CA ARG A 124 -1.79 -18.48 2.05
C ARG A 124 -1.49 -17.00 1.88
N GLN A 125 -1.55 -16.22 2.97
CA GLN A 125 -1.15 -14.81 2.94
C GLN A 125 0.36 -14.66 2.71
N ILE A 126 1.18 -15.52 3.32
CA ILE A 126 2.63 -15.53 3.08
C ILE A 126 2.94 -15.86 1.61
N GLU A 127 2.26 -16.85 1.02
CA GLU A 127 2.41 -17.17 -0.41
C GLU A 127 1.94 -16.04 -1.33
N ALA A 128 0.89 -15.29 -0.94
CA ALA A 128 0.49 -14.09 -1.66
C ALA A 128 1.59 -13.01 -1.60
N ILE A 129 2.17 -12.75 -0.42
CA ILE A 129 3.26 -11.78 -0.21
C ILE A 129 4.49 -12.11 -1.07
N LYS A 130 4.84 -13.39 -1.22
CA LYS A 130 5.99 -13.82 -2.03
C LYS A 130 5.89 -13.47 -3.52
N ARG A 131 4.70 -13.14 -4.03
CA ARG A 131 4.50 -12.67 -5.41
C ARG A 131 4.76 -11.18 -5.57
N VAL A 132 4.93 -10.45 -4.48
CA VAL A 132 5.07 -8.99 -4.51
C VAL A 132 6.52 -8.63 -4.81
N SER A 133 6.70 -7.90 -5.90
CA SER A 133 7.96 -7.21 -6.19
C SER A 133 7.87 -5.77 -5.71
N LEU A 134 9.01 -5.10 -5.64
CA LEU A 134 9.10 -3.72 -5.18
C LEU A 134 9.87 -2.89 -6.19
N PHE A 135 9.42 -1.65 -6.42
CA PHE A 135 10.21 -0.59 -7.03
C PHE A 135 10.52 0.48 -5.99
N GLU A 136 11.55 1.28 -6.23
CA GLU A 136 11.89 2.44 -5.39
C GLU A 136 11.67 3.76 -6.14
N GLU A 137 11.66 4.86 -5.39
CA GLU A 137 11.47 6.19 -5.93
C GLU A 137 12.47 6.49 -7.05
N GLY A 138 11.99 7.11 -8.14
CA GLY A 138 12.77 7.33 -9.37
C GLY A 138 12.76 6.15 -10.36
N GLN A 139 12.29 4.97 -9.97
CA GLN A 139 12.07 3.87 -10.91
C GLN A 139 10.69 3.93 -11.58
N THR A 140 10.63 3.57 -12.86
CA THR A 140 9.36 3.42 -13.59
C THR A 140 9.10 1.95 -13.89
N PRO A 141 8.21 1.28 -13.13
CA PRO A 141 7.85 -0.10 -13.41
C PRO A 141 7.09 -0.23 -14.74
N SER A 142 7.34 -1.32 -15.48
CA SER A 142 6.71 -1.59 -16.77
C SER A 142 5.34 -2.28 -16.61
N ASP A 143 4.50 -2.16 -17.64
CA ASP A 143 3.26 -2.92 -17.81
C ASP A 143 2.19 -2.69 -16.71
N CYS A 144 2.29 -1.56 -16.00
CA CYS A 144 1.38 -1.18 -14.93
C CYS A 144 0.01 -0.74 -15.48
N SER A 145 -0.92 -1.68 -15.51
CA SER A 145 -2.30 -1.46 -15.97
C SER A 145 -3.19 -0.81 -14.90
N LEU A 146 -2.83 -0.96 -13.63
CA LEU A 146 -3.49 -0.34 -12.49
C LEU A 146 -2.47 0.51 -11.72
N ARG A 147 -2.77 1.79 -11.52
CA ARG A 147 -1.89 2.73 -10.81
C ARG A 147 -2.68 3.49 -9.77
N THR A 148 -2.06 3.77 -8.63
CA THR A 148 -2.54 4.82 -7.73
C THR A 148 -2.08 6.16 -8.28
N VAL A 149 -3.02 7.08 -8.54
CA VAL A 149 -2.75 8.38 -9.18
C VAL A 149 -1.97 9.27 -8.21
N PHE A 150 -0.65 9.37 -8.36
CA PHE A 150 0.14 10.47 -7.82
C PHE A 150 1.25 10.82 -8.81
N SER A 151 1.39 12.12 -9.10
CA SER A 151 2.48 12.68 -9.90
C SER A 151 3.70 12.83 -9.00
N TRP A 152 4.83 12.29 -9.42
CA TRP A 152 6.15 12.50 -8.78
C TRP A 152 6.79 13.79 -9.32
N ASP A 153 6.00 14.86 -9.42
CA ASP A 153 6.50 16.18 -9.87
C ASP A 153 7.31 16.86 -8.76
#